data_AF-A0A1B9B6Z1-F1
#
_entry.id   AF-A0A1B9B6Z1-F1
#
_cell.length_a   1.000
_cell.length_b   1.000
_cell.length_c   1.000
_cell.angle_alpha   90.00
_cell.angle_beta   90.00
_cell.angle_gamma   90.00
#
_symmetry.space_group_name_H-M   'P 1'
#
loop_
_entity.id
_entity.type
_entity.pdbx_description
1 polymer ?
#
loop_
_entity_poly.entity_id
_entity_poly.type
_entity_poly.pdbx_seq_one_letter_code
_entity_poly.pdbx_strand_id
1 'polypeptide(L)'
;MQEIHDASPETGSGALFGFLGTPAKVRQELSEEETLKLVIDQLERLFGPEAQNVRAILYKDWAKDSETAVENGLEPHRDFPSYGPPTEAGIWEKKVIFAGTETNSQFGGHLEGALQSAETAVFEILNLNNQPL
;
A
#
# COMPACT_ATOMS: atom_id res chain seq x y z
N MET A 1 9.33 12.25 -6.88
CA MET A 1 8.46 12.13 -5.69
C MET A 1 7.26 13.05 -5.86
N GLN A 2 6.07 12.51 -5.64
CA GLN A 2 4.80 13.24 -5.68
C GLN A 2 4.41 13.73 -4.28
N GLU A 3 4.72 12.93 -3.26
CA GLU A 3 4.51 13.24 -1.84
C GLU A 3 5.82 13.16 -1.09
N ILE A 4 6.04 14.10 -0.17
CA ILE A 4 7.24 14.19 0.67
C ILE A 4 6.80 14.69 2.05
N HIS A 5 7.21 13.99 3.09
CA HIS A 5 6.88 14.24 4.48
C HIS A 5 8.16 14.24 5.32
N ASP A 6 8.17 15.07 6.36
CA ASP A 6 9.14 14.94 7.43
C ASP A 6 8.80 13.69 8.25
N ALA A 7 9.77 12.80 8.39
CA ALA A 7 9.70 11.58 9.20
C ALA A 7 10.78 11.57 10.30
N SER A 8 11.26 12.75 10.67
CA SER A 8 12.29 12.92 11.68
C SER A 8 11.76 12.54 13.07
N PRO A 9 12.52 11.76 13.85
CA PRO A 9 12.19 11.51 15.24
C PRO A 9 12.42 12.77 16.09
N GLU A 10 11.86 12.80 17.30
CA GLU A 10 12.10 13.90 18.26
C GLU A 10 13.59 14.08 18.58
N THR A 11 14.36 12.99 18.58
CA THR A 11 15.81 12.99 18.80
C THR A 11 16.50 12.05 17.83
N GLY A 12 17.67 12.44 17.32
CA GLY A 12 18.50 11.61 16.45
C GLY A 12 18.65 12.20 15.05
N SER A 13 18.81 11.33 14.06
CA SER A 13 18.97 11.77 12.66
C SER A 13 17.61 12.02 12.04
N GLY A 14 17.43 13.18 11.41
CA GLY A 14 16.23 13.49 10.64
C GLY A 14 16.11 12.61 9.40
N ALA A 15 14.87 12.45 8.92
CA ALA A 15 14.56 11.65 7.75
C ALA A 15 13.43 12.28 6.95
N LEU A 16 13.49 12.12 5.63
CA LEU A 16 12.37 12.39 4.74
C LEU A 16 11.77 11.06 4.29
N PHE A 17 10.45 11.03 4.21
CA PHE A 17 9.68 9.91 3.67
C PHE A 17 8.79 10.40 2.54
N GLY A 18 8.50 9.57 1.54
CA GLY A 18 7.66 9.99 0.43
C GLY A 18 7.33 8.89 -0.55
N PHE A 19 6.45 9.23 -1.48
CA PHE A 19 5.97 8.33 -2.52
C PHE A 19 6.35 8.83 -3.91
N LEU A 20 6.73 7.90 -4.79
CA LEU A 20 6.97 8.20 -6.20
C LEU A 20 5.64 8.21 -6.96
N GLY A 21 5.30 9.35 -7.56
CA GLY A 21 4.20 9.43 -8.54
C GLY A 21 4.55 8.88 -9.92
N THR A 22 5.79 8.42 -10.13
CA THR A 22 6.20 7.76 -11.36
C THR A 22 5.52 6.38 -11.44
N PRO A 23 4.75 6.08 -12.52
CA PRO A 23 4.05 4.80 -12.66
C PRO A 23 4.99 3.60 -12.60
N ALA A 24 4.49 2.46 -12.10
CA ALA A 24 5.28 1.24 -11.93
C ALA A 24 5.96 0.78 -13.23
N LYS A 25 5.26 0.84 -14.37
CA LYS A 25 5.81 0.51 -15.69
C LYS A 25 7.05 1.35 -16.04
N VAL A 26 7.00 2.65 -15.78
CA VAL A 26 8.14 3.55 -16.02
C VAL A 26 9.29 3.24 -15.06
N ARG A 27 9.00 2.93 -13.79
CA ARG A 27 10.04 2.52 -12.83
C ARG A 27 10.69 1.18 -13.18
N GLN A 28 9.98 0.29 -13.87
CA GLN A 28 10.50 -1.00 -14.32
C GLN A 28 11.47 -0.87 -15.50
N GLU A 29 11.37 0.21 -16.28
CA GLU A 29 12.32 0.53 -17.36
C GLU A 29 13.63 1.14 -16.83
N LEU A 30 13.63 1.59 -15.57
CA LEU A 30 14.80 2.17 -14.91
C LEU A 30 15.48 1.16 -13.98
N SER A 31 16.80 1.27 -13.88
CA SER A 31 17.51 0.67 -12.75
C SER A 31 17.13 1.38 -11.44
N GLU A 32 17.38 0.69 -10.33
CA GLU A 32 17.22 1.29 -9.00
C GLU A 32 18.14 2.51 -8.84
N GLU A 33 19.38 2.43 -9.31
CA GLU A 33 20.34 3.52 -9.24
C GLU A 33 19.85 4.78 -9.99
N GLU A 34 19.32 4.62 -11.21
CA GLU A 34 18.74 5.73 -11.97
C GLU A 34 17.54 6.33 -11.26
N THR A 35 16.67 5.50 -10.69
CA THR A 35 15.52 5.96 -9.91
C THR A 35 15.97 6.78 -8.70
N LEU A 36 16.96 6.28 -7.94
CA LEU A 36 17.49 6.96 -6.77
C LEU A 36 18.17 8.29 -7.13
N LYS A 37 18.90 8.33 -8.24
CA LYS A 37 19.50 9.56 -8.74
C LYS A 37 18.44 10.63 -9.02
N LEU A 38 17.36 10.27 -9.70
CA LEU A 38 16.25 11.20 -9.97
C LEU A 38 15.59 11.70 -8.67
N VAL A 39 15.52 10.87 -7.63
CA VAL A 39 15.02 11.25 -6.31
C VAL A 39 15.96 12.26 -5.65
N ILE A 40 17.27 11.99 -5.59
CA ILE A 40 18.25 12.90 -5.00
C ILE A 40 18.27 14.23 -5.75
N ASP A 41 18.28 14.22 -7.08
CA ASP A 41 18.26 15.44 -7.90
C ASP A 41 17.01 16.29 -7.62
N GLN A 42 15.87 15.66 -7.34
CA GLN A 42 14.67 16.40 -6.92
C GLN A 42 14.83 16.96 -5.51
N LEU A 43 15.33 16.17 -4.57
CA LEU A 43 15.54 16.61 -3.19
C LEU A 43 16.53 17.77 -3.11
N GLU A 44 17.61 17.74 -3.90
CA GLU A 44 18.56 18.86 -4.01
C GLU A 44 17.87 20.13 -4.52
N ARG A 45 17.05 20.02 -5.57
CA ARG A 45 16.29 21.17 -6.09
C ARG A 45 15.32 21.77 -5.06
N LEU A 46 14.76 20.94 -4.17
CA LEU A 46 13.75 21.37 -3.20
C LEU A 46 14.35 21.85 -1.87
N PHE A 47 15.41 21.20 -1.39
CA PHE A 47 15.96 21.38 -0.04
C PHE A 47 17.42 21.85 -0.02
N GLY A 48 18.06 21.95 -1.19
CA GLY A 48 19.43 22.44 -1.36
C GLY A 48 20.49 21.33 -1.45
N PRO A 49 21.76 21.72 -1.68
CA PRO A 49 22.85 20.81 -2.04
C PRO A 49 23.16 19.75 -0.97
N GLU A 50 22.83 19.99 0.30
CA GLU A 50 23.04 18.99 1.36
C GLU A 50 22.20 17.72 1.18
N ALA A 51 21.16 17.74 0.34
CA ALA A 51 20.41 16.54 -0.02
C ALA A 51 21.25 15.50 -0.80
N GLN A 52 22.38 15.91 -1.39
CA GLN A 52 23.34 14.99 -2.01
C GLN A 52 24.15 14.20 -0.95
N ASN A 53 24.19 14.67 0.30
CA ASN A 53 24.99 14.10 1.38
C ASN A 53 24.14 13.27 2.38
N VAL A 54 23.11 12.57 1.89
CA VAL A 54 22.28 11.70 2.74
C VAL A 54 23.08 10.49 3.26
N ARG A 55 22.81 10.09 4.50
CA ARG A 55 23.48 8.94 5.13
C ARG A 55 23.05 7.60 4.55
N ALA A 56 21.78 7.50 4.15
CA ALA A 56 21.19 6.31 3.58
C ALA A 56 19.95 6.70 2.78
N ILE A 57 19.65 5.91 1.75
CA ILE A 57 18.37 5.94 1.06
C ILE A 57 17.82 4.51 1.09
N LEU A 58 16.57 4.38 1.51
CA LEU A 58 15.85 3.12 1.47
C LEU A 58 14.74 3.25 0.43
N TYR A 59 14.77 2.34 -0.54
CA TYR A 59 13.80 2.30 -1.62
C TYR A 59 13.15 0.93 -1.68
N LYS A 60 11.83 0.92 -1.83
CA LYS A 60 11.03 -0.29 -2.01
C LYS A 60 10.01 -0.04 -3.11
N ASP A 61 10.12 -0.82 -4.18
CA ASP A 61 9.10 -0.87 -5.22
C ASP A 61 8.12 -2.01 -4.94
N TRP A 62 6.99 -1.69 -4.31
CA TRP A 62 5.93 -2.68 -4.00
C TRP A 62 5.33 -3.30 -5.26
N ALA A 63 5.43 -2.65 -6.42
CA ALA A 63 4.93 -3.21 -7.68
C ALA A 63 5.76 -4.41 -8.19
N LYS A 64 6.94 -4.66 -7.61
CA LYS A 64 7.79 -5.83 -7.91
C LYS A 64 7.54 -7.00 -6.95
N ASP A 65 6.66 -6.83 -5.97
CA ASP A 65 6.40 -7.82 -4.93
C ASP A 65 5.20 -8.70 -5.32
N SER A 66 5.43 -9.96 -5.66
CA SER A 66 4.40 -10.85 -6.21
C SER A 66 3.28 -11.19 -5.23
N GLU A 67 3.54 -11.06 -3.93
CA GLU A 67 2.54 -11.30 -2.87
C GLU A 67 1.70 -10.05 -2.57
N THR A 68 2.07 -8.89 -3.14
CA THR A 68 1.39 -7.61 -2.92
C THR A 68 0.76 -7.07 -4.19
N ALA A 69 1.39 -7.27 -5.35
CA ALA A 69 0.99 -6.70 -6.62
C ALA A 69 0.79 -7.78 -7.68
N VAL A 70 -0.25 -7.57 -8.50
CA VAL A 70 -0.51 -8.34 -9.72
C VAL A 70 -0.30 -7.46 -10.94
N GLU A 71 -0.13 -8.06 -12.11
CA GLU A 71 0.14 -7.33 -13.36
C GLU A 71 -0.94 -6.31 -13.70
N ASN A 72 -2.21 -6.63 -13.42
CA ASN A 72 -3.33 -5.71 -13.58
C ASN A 72 -3.29 -4.49 -12.63
N GLY A 73 -2.52 -4.56 -11.54
CA GLY A 73 -2.34 -3.49 -10.56
C GLY A 73 -1.20 -2.51 -10.91
N LEU A 74 -0.52 -2.69 -12.05
CA LEU A 74 0.58 -1.80 -12.47
C LEU A 74 0.08 -0.47 -13.06
N GLU A 75 -1.19 -0.41 -13.45
CA GLU A 75 -1.85 0.82 -13.87
C GLU A 75 -2.47 1.52 -12.66
N PRO A 76 -2.17 2.82 -12.44
CA PRO A 76 -2.76 3.54 -11.32
C PRO A 76 -4.29 3.62 -11.47
N HIS A 77 -4.99 3.31 -10.38
CA HIS A 77 -6.43 3.54 -10.30
C HIS A 77 -6.74 5.03 -10.46
N ARG A 78 -7.71 5.34 -11.30
CA ARG A 78 -8.13 6.73 -11.57
C ARG A 78 -9.14 7.24 -10.54
N ASP A 79 -9.84 6.32 -9.89
CA ASP A 79 -10.90 6.57 -8.92
C ASP A 79 -10.70 5.68 -7.69
N PHE A 80 -11.28 6.09 -6.56
CA PHE A 80 -11.36 5.25 -5.38
C PHE A 80 -12.27 4.04 -5.65
N PRO A 81 -11.76 2.80 -5.50
CA PRO A 81 -12.59 1.61 -5.65
C PRO A 81 -13.76 1.61 -4.67
N SER A 82 -14.91 1.09 -5.09
CA SER A 82 -15.97 0.75 -4.15
C SER A 82 -15.57 -0.53 -3.42
N TYR A 83 -15.14 -0.40 -2.17
CA TYR A 83 -14.82 -1.53 -1.30
C TYR A 83 -16.07 -2.12 -0.64
N GLY A 84 -15.96 -3.36 -0.20
CA GLY A 84 -17.04 -4.12 0.44
C GLY A 84 -16.94 -5.62 0.14
N PRO A 85 -17.72 -6.44 0.85
CA PRO A 85 -17.78 -7.87 0.55
C PRO A 85 -18.38 -8.09 -0.84
N PRO A 86 -18.01 -9.19 -1.53
CA PRO A 86 -18.62 -9.55 -2.80
C PRO A 86 -20.14 -9.74 -2.63
N THR A 87 -20.92 -9.20 -3.55
CA THR A 87 -22.39 -9.16 -3.43
C THR A 87 -23.07 -10.52 -3.64
N GLU A 88 -22.42 -11.46 -4.34
CA GLU A 88 -22.97 -12.80 -4.62
C GLU A 88 -21.87 -13.87 -4.51
N ALA A 89 -21.82 -14.61 -3.40
CA ALA A 89 -20.90 -15.77 -3.27
C ALA A 89 -21.53 -17.08 -3.77
N GLY A 90 -22.84 -17.10 -4.03
CA GLY A 90 -23.56 -18.24 -4.61
C GLY A 90 -23.38 -19.52 -3.77
N ILE A 91 -22.85 -20.58 -4.37
CA ILE A 91 -22.62 -21.86 -3.67
C ILE A 91 -21.55 -21.79 -2.56
N TRP A 92 -20.76 -20.71 -2.54
CA TRP A 92 -19.69 -20.43 -1.58
C TRP A 92 -20.16 -19.58 -0.40
N GLU A 93 -21.40 -19.12 -0.42
CA GLU A 93 -22.04 -18.42 0.69
C GLU A 93 -21.82 -19.22 1.99
N LYS A 94 -21.25 -18.57 3.02
CA LYS A 94 -20.89 -19.18 4.33
C LYS A 94 -19.82 -20.29 4.30
N LYS A 95 -19.19 -20.58 3.16
CA LYS A 95 -18.07 -21.54 3.05
C LYS A 95 -16.71 -20.86 2.89
N VAL A 96 -16.72 -19.65 2.32
CA VAL A 96 -15.55 -18.80 2.17
C VAL A 96 -15.87 -17.48 2.85
N ILE A 97 -14.97 -17.05 3.72
CA ILE A 97 -15.07 -15.77 4.43
C ILE A 97 -13.82 -14.97 4.07
N PHE A 98 -14.02 -13.73 3.65
CA PHE A 98 -12.95 -12.84 3.20
C PHE A 98 -12.60 -11.83 4.30
N ALA A 99 -11.30 -11.61 4.52
CA ALA A 99 -10.79 -10.76 5.60
C ALA A 99 -9.81 -9.67 5.12
N GLY A 100 -9.69 -9.46 3.80
CA GLY A 100 -8.88 -8.38 3.24
C GLY A 100 -9.46 -7.00 3.55
N THR A 101 -8.63 -5.96 3.53
CA THR A 101 -9.10 -4.57 3.74
C THR A 101 -10.20 -4.20 2.75
N GLU A 102 -10.15 -4.78 1.55
CA GLU A 102 -11.09 -4.57 0.46
C GLU A 102 -12.52 -4.98 0.80
N THR A 103 -12.72 -5.81 1.83
CA THR A 103 -14.06 -6.23 2.26
C THR A 103 -14.71 -5.24 3.23
N ASN A 104 -13.97 -4.23 3.71
CA ASN A 104 -14.53 -3.15 4.52
C ASN A 104 -14.93 -1.97 3.61
N SER A 105 -16.22 -1.63 3.61
CA SER A 105 -16.74 -0.56 2.75
C SER A 105 -16.37 0.86 3.18
N GLN A 106 -15.97 1.05 4.45
CA GLN A 106 -15.67 2.37 5.01
C GLN A 106 -14.17 2.70 4.96
N PHE A 107 -13.32 1.71 5.24
CA PHE A 107 -11.88 1.87 5.42
C PHE A 107 -11.05 1.00 4.48
N GLY A 108 -11.65 0.55 3.37
CA GLY A 108 -10.96 -0.26 2.39
C GLY A 108 -9.72 0.43 1.82
N GLY A 109 -8.64 -0.34 1.65
CA GLY A 109 -7.31 0.18 1.28
C GLY A 109 -6.49 0.68 2.46
N HIS A 110 -7.00 0.63 3.69
CA HIS A 110 -6.29 1.03 4.91
C HIS A 110 -6.11 -0.11 5.91
N LEU A 111 -5.17 0.08 6.84
CA LEU A 111 -4.93 -0.85 7.96
C LEU A 111 -6.18 -1.05 8.83
N GLU A 112 -6.95 0.01 9.07
CA GLU A 112 -8.21 -0.06 9.83
C GLU A 112 -9.22 -0.98 9.15
N GLY A 113 -9.32 -0.91 7.82
CA GLY A 113 -10.16 -1.81 7.04
C GLY A 113 -9.71 -3.27 7.19
N ALA A 114 -8.40 -3.53 7.13
CA ALA A 114 -7.87 -4.88 7.32
C ALA A 114 -8.20 -5.44 8.71
N LEU A 115 -8.05 -4.61 9.76
CA LEU A 115 -8.36 -5.00 11.13
C LEU A 115 -9.85 -5.33 11.29
N GLN A 116 -10.74 -4.42 10.87
CA GLN A 116 -12.19 -4.61 10.98
C GLN A 116 -12.70 -5.79 10.13
N SER A 117 -12.14 -6.00 8.95
CA SER A 117 -12.45 -7.16 8.10
C SER A 117 -12.05 -8.47 8.78
N ALA A 118 -10.89 -8.53 9.43
CA ALA A 118 -10.46 -9.71 10.19
C ALA A 118 -11.36 -9.98 11.39
N GLU A 119 -11.74 -8.95 12.16
CA GLU A 119 -12.67 -9.09 13.29
C GLU A 119 -14.05 -9.60 12.83
N THR A 120 -14.56 -9.04 11.74
CA THR A 120 -15.84 -9.47 11.14
C THR A 120 -15.77 -10.93 10.70
N ALA A 121 -14.70 -11.33 10.02
CA ALA A 121 -14.50 -12.71 9.58
C ALA A 121 -14.48 -13.70 10.76
N VAL A 122 -13.78 -13.36 11.84
CA VAL A 122 -13.75 -14.20 13.06
C VAL A 122 -15.13 -14.30 13.68
N PHE A 123 -15.87 -13.19 13.78
CA PHE A 123 -17.22 -13.18 14.32
C PHE A 123 -18.17 -14.06 13.50
N GLU A 124 -18.09 -14.03 12.18
CA GLU A 124 -18.87 -14.90 11.30
C GLU A 124 -18.55 -16.38 11.52
N ILE A 125 -17.27 -16.74 11.58
CA ILE A 125 -16.83 -18.12 11.83
C ILE A 125 -17.38 -18.65 13.16
N LEU A 126 -17.30 -17.84 14.22
CA LEU A 126 -17.80 -18.22 15.54
C LEU A 126 -19.32 -18.43 15.55
N ASN A 127 -20.06 -17.61 14.80
CA ASN A 127 -21.52 -17.73 14.72
C ASN A 127 -21.98 -18.91 13.87
N LEU A 128 -21.26 -19.26 12.80
CA LEU A 128 -21.55 -20.46 12.00
C LEU A 128 -21.42 -21.73 12.84
N ASN A 129 -20.41 -21.82 13.70
CA ASN A 129 -20.19 -22.96 14.58
C ASN A 129 -21.25 -23.09 15.69
N ASN A 130 -22.01 -22.03 15.98
CA ASN A 130 -23.02 -21.99 17.02
C ASN A 130 -24.46 -22.19 16.50
N GLN A 131 -24.67 -22.41 15.20
CA GLN A 131 -25.99 -22.73 14.66
C GLN A 131 -26.26 -24.24 14.72
N PRO A 132 -27.39 -24.70 15.28
CA PRO A 132 -27.77 -26.10 15.19
C PRO A 132 -28.03 -26.48 13.72
N LEU A 133 -27.63 -27.70 13.35
CA LEU A 133 -27.90 -28.32 12.04
C LEU A 133 -29.38 -28.26 11.66
#